data_AF-A0A356A104-F1
#
_entry.id   AF-A0A356A104-F1
#
_cell.length_a   1.000
_cell.length_b   1.000
_cell.length_c   1.000
_cell.angle_alpha   90.00
_cell.angle_beta   90.00
_cell.angle_gamma   90.00
#
_symmetry.space_group_name_H-M   'P 1'
#
loop_
_entity.id
_entity.type
_entity.pdbx_description
1 polymer ?
#
loop_
_entity_poly.entity_id
_entity_poly.type
_entity_poly.pdbx_seq_one_letter_code
_entity_poly.pdbx_strand_id
1 'polypeptide(L)'
;MMQNEPIDTNWLTDTLTDAQETLDKAIELLESDPRHAQGVLEHEIPALYAKLNYAVNTSYIGPNAVNILAHERLTAWPQGQAFKAFAVKEPVKKAKTTKSRARTAKQCCSAA
;
A
#
# COMPACT_ATOMS: atom_id res chain seq x y z
N MET A 1 4.15 -16.70 12.31
CA MET A 1 2.90 -16.06 11.85
C MET A 1 2.14 -15.66 13.10
N MET A 2 2.15 -14.40 13.49
CA MET A 2 1.31 -13.88 14.58
C MET A 2 0.34 -12.90 13.92
N GLN A 3 -0.81 -13.41 13.47
CA GLN A 3 -1.90 -12.63 12.88
C GLN A 3 -3.21 -12.95 13.61
N ASN A 4 -3.23 -12.81 14.94
CA ASN A 4 -4.47 -13.05 15.69
C ASN A 4 -4.67 -12.11 16.87
N GLU A 5 -3.90 -11.03 16.96
CA GLU A 5 -4.12 -9.97 17.93
C GLU A 5 -4.98 -8.89 17.27
N PRO A 6 -6.06 -8.43 17.92
CA PRO A 6 -6.89 -7.37 17.37
C PRO A 6 -6.08 -6.08 17.25
N ILE A 7 -6.40 -5.26 16.26
CA ILE A 7 -5.81 -3.92 16.11
C ILE A 7 -6.13 -3.11 17.38
N ASP A 8 -5.11 -2.45 17.94
CA ASP A 8 -5.31 -1.50 19.03
C ASP A 8 -5.92 -0.22 18.46
N THR A 9 -7.23 -0.04 18.68
CA THR A 9 -7.97 1.09 18.12
C THR A 9 -7.58 2.42 18.76
N ASN A 10 -7.23 2.43 20.05
CA ASN A 10 -6.83 3.66 20.73
C ASN A 10 -5.47 4.12 20.21
N TRP A 11 -4.52 3.19 20.12
CA TRP A 11 -3.21 3.48 19.55
C TRP A 11 -3.29 3.91 18.08
N LEU A 12 -4.14 3.25 17.28
CA LEU A 12 -4.36 3.66 15.90
C LEU A 12 -4.98 5.06 15.83
N THR A 13 -5.92 5.40 16.71
CA THR A 13 -6.48 6.75 16.79
C THR A 13 -5.41 7.77 17.14
N ASP A 14 -4.61 7.54 18.19
CA ASP A 14 -3.56 8.47 18.63
C ASP A 14 -2.54 8.74 17.50
N THR A 15 -2.09 7.69 16.81
CA THR A 15 -1.13 7.82 15.71
C THR A 15 -1.73 8.48 14.46
N LEU A 16 -3.02 8.30 14.20
CA LEU A 16 -3.72 9.01 13.13
C LEU A 16 -4.00 10.48 13.47
N THR A 17 -4.23 10.81 14.74
CA THR A 17 -4.33 12.21 15.19
C THR A 17 -3.00 12.94 14.98
N ASP A 18 -1.87 12.31 15.29
CA ASP A 18 -0.55 12.89 15.00
C ASP A 18 -0.30 13.11 13.49
N ALA A 19 -0.78 12.19 12.65
CA ALA A 19 -0.75 12.36 11.20
C ALA A 19 -1.68 13.50 10.73
N GLN A 20 -2.86 13.63 11.33
CA GLN A 20 -3.81 14.71 11.05
C GLN A 20 -3.20 16.08 11.37
N GLU A 21 -2.61 16.26 12.55
CA GLU A 21 -1.97 17.52 12.95
C GLU A 21 -0.90 17.97 11.94
N THR A 22 -0.16 17.01 11.38
CA THR A 22 0.86 17.28 10.35
C THR A 22 0.23 17.70 9.02
N LEU A 23 -0.89 17.07 8.64
CA LEU A 23 -1.64 17.44 7.44
C LEU A 23 -2.29 18.83 7.58
N ASP A 24 -2.89 19.12 8.73
CA ASP A 24 -3.51 20.41 9.02
C ASP A 24 -2.46 21.53 8.91
N LYS A 25 -1.28 21.32 9.50
CA LYS A 25 -0.14 22.24 9.35
C LYS A 25 0.30 22.43 7.89
N ALA A 26 0.36 21.35 7.11
CA ALA A 26 0.72 21.42 5.69
C ALA A 26 -0.29 22.26 4.90
N ILE A 27 -1.59 22.11 5.19
CA ILE A 27 -2.67 22.89 4.58
C ILE A 27 -2.56 24.37 4.99
N GLU A 28 -2.38 24.66 6.28
CA GLU A 28 -2.21 26.02 6.78
C GLU A 28 -1.04 26.75 6.11
N LEU A 29 0.08 26.05 5.88
CA LEU A 29 1.23 26.62 5.16
C LEU A 29 0.88 27.00 3.72
N LEU A 30 0.12 26.17 3.02
CA LEU A 30 -0.31 26.44 1.64
C LEU A 30 -1.35 27.56 1.57
N GLU A 31 -2.27 27.61 2.52
CA GLU A 31 -3.30 28.65 2.61
C GLU A 31 -2.70 30.01 2.98
N SER A 32 -1.65 30.03 3.81
CA SER A 32 -0.97 31.26 4.21
C SER A 32 -0.13 31.88 3.08
N ASP A 33 0.60 31.07 2.32
CA ASP A 33 1.35 31.52 1.14
C ASP A 33 1.63 30.33 0.19
N PRO A 34 1.14 30.36 -1.06
CA PRO A 34 1.41 29.31 -2.05
C PRO A 34 2.91 29.04 -2.30
N ARG A 35 3.81 29.98 -1.97
CA ARG A 35 5.26 29.80 -2.09
C ARG A 35 5.82 28.74 -1.14
N HIS A 36 5.10 28.36 -0.09
CA HIS A 36 5.49 27.27 0.80
C HIS A 36 5.37 25.87 0.15
N ALA A 37 4.76 25.75 -1.03
CA ALA A 37 4.49 24.46 -1.67
C ALA A 37 5.72 23.55 -1.79
N GLN A 38 6.89 24.10 -2.13
CA GLN A 38 8.12 23.30 -2.21
C GLN A 38 8.52 22.75 -0.84
N GLY A 39 8.50 23.60 0.21
CA GLY A 39 8.83 23.17 1.57
C GLY A 39 7.83 22.16 2.13
N VAL A 40 6.54 22.31 1.81
CA VAL A 40 5.51 21.33 2.17
C VAL A 40 5.79 19.98 1.53
N LEU A 41 6.15 19.94 0.23
CA LEU A 41 6.52 18.71 -0.46
C LEU A 41 7.82 18.08 0.05
N GLU A 42 8.80 18.89 0.47
CA GLU A 42 10.10 18.43 0.94
C GLU A 42 10.10 18.00 2.41
N HIS A 43 9.17 18.50 3.23
CA HIS A 43 9.19 18.31 4.68
C HIS A 43 7.90 17.73 5.25
N GLU A 44 6.76 18.41 5.04
CA GLU A 44 5.50 18.03 5.69
C GLU A 44 4.92 16.74 5.09
N ILE A 45 5.01 16.57 3.76
CA ILE A 45 4.54 15.35 3.09
C ILE A 45 5.40 14.12 3.46
N PRO A 46 6.74 14.17 3.45
CA PRO A 46 7.56 13.08 3.98
C PRO A 46 7.30 12.76 5.44
N ALA A 47 7.11 13.78 6.29
CA ALA A 47 6.76 13.58 7.70
C ALA A 47 5.40 12.89 7.85
N LEU A 48 4.40 13.28 7.06
CA LEU A 48 3.10 12.62 7.01
C LEU A 48 3.24 11.14 6.61
N TYR A 49 4.02 10.82 5.58
CA TYR A 49 4.27 9.42 5.21
C TYR A 49 4.93 8.62 6.33
N ALA A 50 5.90 9.20 7.03
CA ALA A 50 6.55 8.53 8.16
C ALA A 50 5.54 8.20 9.27
N LYS A 51 4.64 9.14 9.60
CA LYS A 51 3.57 8.95 10.60
C LYS A 51 2.54 7.91 10.18
N LEU A 52 2.11 7.93 8.92
CA LEU A 52 1.20 6.91 8.38
C LEU A 52 1.84 5.53 8.37
N ASN A 53 3.11 5.43 7.97
CA ASN A 53 3.84 4.17 8.03
C ASN A 53 3.99 3.67 9.47
N TYR A 54 4.24 4.59 10.42
CA TYR A 54 4.29 4.30 11.85
C TYR A 54 2.98 3.71 12.36
N ALA A 55 1.85 4.33 12.06
CA ALA A 55 0.53 3.82 12.43
C ALA A 55 0.32 2.39 11.91
N VAL A 56 0.64 2.14 10.65
CA VAL A 56 0.49 0.81 10.03
C VAL A 56 1.41 -0.23 10.69
N ASN A 57 2.70 0.08 10.83
CA ASN A 57 3.71 -0.85 11.33
C ASN A 57 3.53 -1.20 12.82
N THR A 58 2.88 -0.33 13.58
CA THR A 58 2.70 -0.48 15.04
C THR A 58 1.28 -0.88 15.45
N SER A 59 0.32 -0.89 14.53
CA SER A 59 -1.12 -1.13 14.79
C SER A 59 -1.47 -2.41 15.58
N TYR A 60 -0.65 -3.46 15.46
CA TYR A 60 -0.84 -4.73 16.17
C TYR A 60 0.03 -4.87 17.44
N ILE A 61 0.99 -3.98 17.64
CA ILE A 61 1.92 -4.00 18.79
C ILE A 61 1.55 -2.91 19.81
N GLY A 62 0.92 -1.83 19.34
CA GLY A 62 0.52 -0.70 20.16
C GLY A 62 1.72 0.14 20.63
N PRO A 63 1.62 0.82 21.78
CA PRO A 63 2.65 1.74 22.27
C PRO A 63 4.00 1.07 22.54
N ASN A 64 4.03 -0.24 22.77
CA ASN A 64 5.26 -0.97 23.04
C ASN A 64 6.11 -1.20 21.78
N ALA A 65 5.62 -0.83 20.59
CA ALA A 65 6.33 -1.03 19.33
C ALA A 65 7.71 -0.37 19.31
N VAL A 66 7.88 0.78 19.98
CA VAL A 66 9.16 1.51 20.08
C VAL A 66 10.26 0.67 20.76
N ASN A 67 9.87 -0.24 21.66
CA ASN A 67 10.82 -1.09 22.38
C ASN A 67 11.08 -2.43 21.67
N ILE A 68 10.23 -2.81 20.72
CA ILE A 68 10.26 -4.13 20.06
C ILE A 68 10.83 -4.03 18.64
N LEU A 69 10.44 -3.01 17.89
CA LEU A 69 10.85 -2.81 16.51
C LEU A 69 12.13 -1.97 16.45
N ALA A 70 12.98 -2.28 15.46
CA ALA A 70 14.12 -1.42 15.14
C ALA A 70 13.62 -0.05 14.65
N HIS A 71 14.38 1.01 14.93
CA HIS A 71 13.99 2.39 14.60
C HIS A 71 13.63 2.57 13.12
N GLU A 72 14.46 2.06 12.21
CA GLU A 72 14.24 2.09 10.77
C GLU A 72 12.94 1.39 10.35
N ARG A 73 12.47 0.39 11.12
CA ARG A 73 11.26 -0.37 10.82
C ARG A 73 9.98 0.35 11.22
N LEU A 74 10.07 1.34 12.10
CA LEU A 74 8.92 2.08 12.60
C LEU A 74 8.29 2.89 11.46
N THR A 75 9.10 3.62 10.69
CA THR A 75 8.63 4.53 9.64
C THR A 75 8.87 4.01 8.22
N ALA A 76 9.52 2.85 8.08
CA ALA A 76 9.70 2.21 6.79
C ALA A 76 8.38 1.88 6.11
N TRP A 77 8.45 1.77 4.78
CA TRP A 77 7.33 1.29 3.98
C TRP A 77 6.78 -0.05 4.51
N PRO A 78 5.47 -0.18 4.77
CA PRO A 78 4.90 -1.41 5.31
C PRO A 78 5.16 -2.63 4.44
N GLN A 79 5.70 -3.69 5.06
CA GLN A 79 6.14 -4.89 4.34
C GLN A 79 4.95 -5.69 3.80
N GLY A 80 4.98 -6.06 2.52
CA GLY A 80 3.90 -6.84 1.88
C GLY A 80 2.73 -6.00 1.36
N GLN A 81 2.73 -4.68 1.58
CA GLN A 81 1.75 -3.78 0.99
C GLN A 81 2.32 -3.19 -0.31
N ALA A 82 1.90 -3.74 -1.45
CA ALA A 82 2.05 -3.03 -2.71
C ALA A 82 1.18 -1.77 -2.65
N PHE A 83 1.75 -0.58 -2.89
CA PHE A 83 0.99 0.66 -3.03
C PHE A 83 0.12 0.57 -4.30
N LYS A 84 -1.05 -0.05 -4.20
CA LYS A 84 -2.03 -0.04 -5.30
C LYS A 84 -2.83 1.27 -5.26
N ALA A 85 -2.16 2.41 -5.24
CA ALA A 85 -2.82 3.71 -5.24
C ALA A 85 -3.66 3.94 -6.51
N PHE A 86 -3.31 3.27 -7.60
CA PHE A 86 -4.07 3.29 -8.84
C PHE A 86 -4.12 1.89 -9.45
N ALA A 87 -4.97 1.01 -8.91
CA ALA A 87 -5.38 -0.17 -9.67
C ALA A 87 -6.27 0.30 -10.84
N VAL A 88 -5.66 0.83 -11.90
CA VAL A 88 -6.30 0.88 -13.20
C VAL A 88 -6.66 -0.56 -13.51
N LYS A 89 -7.96 -0.89 -13.51
CA LYS A 89 -8.42 -2.21 -13.94
C LYS A 89 -7.90 -2.41 -15.36
N GLU A 90 -6.91 -3.27 -15.55
CA GLU A 90 -6.53 -3.66 -16.91
C GLU A 90 -7.79 -4.19 -17.60
N PRO A 91 -8.08 -3.75 -18.84
CA PRO A 91 -9.24 -4.26 -19.54
C PRO A 91 -9.08 -5.77 -19.69
N VAL A 92 -10.07 -6.52 -19.18
CA VAL A 92 -10.12 -7.98 -19.29
C VAL A 92 -9.97 -8.34 -20.76
N LYS A 93 -8.80 -8.85 -21.16
CA LYS A 93 -8.61 -9.44 -22.49
C LYS A 93 -9.47 -10.69 -22.52
N LYS A 94 -10.67 -10.60 -23.09
CA LYS A 94 -11.51 -11.78 -23.37
C LYS A 94 -10.66 -12.73 -24.21
N ALA A 95 -10.33 -13.89 -23.64
CA ALA A 95 -9.63 -14.95 -24.36
C ALA A 95 -10.41 -15.28 -25.64
N LYS A 96 -9.76 -15.11 -26.79
CA LYS A 96 -10.33 -15.58 -28.06
C LYS A 96 -10.38 -17.11 -27.97
N THR A 97 -11.58 -17.67 -27.86
CA THR A 97 -11.81 -19.10 -28.05
C THR A 97 -11.45 -19.45 -29.48
N THR A 98 -10.25 -19.98 -29.68
CA THR A 98 -9.88 -20.65 -30.92
C THR A 98 -10.71 -21.91 -31.03
N LYS A 99 -11.76 -21.88 -31.86
CA LYS A 99 -12.45 -23.08 -32.33
C LYS A 99 -11.43 -23.96 -33.07
N SER A 100 -10.97 -25.02 -32.41
CA SER A 100 -10.19 -26.08 -33.04
C SER A 100 -11.07 -26.76 -34.09
N ARG A 101 -10.84 -26.42 -35.36
CA ARG A 101 -11.48 -27.06 -36.51
C ARG A 101 -10.89 -28.46 -36.65
N ALA A 102 -11.68 -29.49 -36.36
CA ALA A 102 -11.30 -30.88 -36.57
C ALA A 102 -10.86 -31.09 -38.03
N ARG A 103 -9.63 -31.57 -38.23
CA ARG A 103 -9.19 -32.09 -39.54
C ARG A 103 -9.26 -33.60 -39.51
N THR A 104 -10.30 -34.12 -40.14
CA THR A 104 -10.36 -35.49 -40.65
C THR A 104 -9.23 -35.69 -41.66
N ALA A 105 -8.36 -36.68 -41.43
CA ALA A 105 -7.48 -37.22 -42.46
C ALA A 105 -7.47 -38.74 -42.35
N LYS A 106 -7.96 -39.37 -43.43
CA LYS A 106 -8.04 -40.79 -43.69
C LYS A 106 -6.63 -41.39 -43.88
N GLN A 107 -6.43 -42.52 -43.19
CA GLN A 107 -5.98 -43.81 -43.72
C GLN A 107 -4.56 -44.03 -44.27
N CYS A 108 -4.05 -45.20 -43.86
CA CYS A 108 -3.06 -46.09 -44.48
C CYS A 108 -1.57 -45.85 -44.18
N CYS A 109 -1.02 -46.76 -43.37
CA CYS A 109 0.03 -47.68 -43.83
C CYS A 109 -0.10 -49.04 -43.11
N SER A 110 -0.02 -50.12 -43.90
CA SER A 110 -0.12 -51.53 -43.54
C SER A 110 1.09 -52.07 -42.78
N ALA A 111 0.88 -53.15 -42.01
CA ALA A 111 1.31 -54.52 -42.35
C ALA A 111 1.64 -55.35 -41.09
N ALA A 112 0.83 -56.37 -40.83
CA ALA A 112 1.24 -57.69 -40.38
C ALA A 112 0.14 -58.69 -40.80
#